data_AF-A0A527GLN2-F1
#
_entry.id   AF-A0A527GLN2-F1
#
_cell.length_a   1.000
_cell.length_b   1.000
_cell.length_c   1.000
_cell.angle_alpha   90.00
_cell.angle_beta   90.00
_cell.angle_gamma   90.00
#
_symmetry.space_group_name_H-M   'P 1'
#
loop_
_entity.id
_entity.type
_entity.pdbx_description
1 polymer ?
#
loop_
_entity_poly.entity_id
_entity_poly.type
_entity_poly.pdbx_seq_one_letter_code
_entity_poly.pdbx_strand_id
1 'polypeptide(L)'
;SPAHSACGATDARTLDFGTGFDCFDSASETAHRPLPLQATANRTMLLSAMRAAGFRNYAREWWHFTLADEPFPKQRFDFPVTAD
;
A
#
# COMPACT_ATOMS: atom_id res chain seq x y z
N SER A 1 -8.49 20.33 11.60
CA SER A 1 -9.87 19.93 11.25
C SER A 1 -10.08 18.48 11.63
N PRO A 2 -11.11 18.15 12.42
CA PRO A 2 -11.40 16.76 12.74
C PRO A 2 -12.23 16.11 11.62
N ALA A 3 -12.09 14.77 11.52
CA ALA A 3 -12.76 13.81 10.62
C ALA A 3 -12.20 13.67 9.19
N HIS A 4 -11.44 12.59 8.97
CA HIS A 4 -11.44 11.79 7.73
C HIS A 4 -11.33 10.30 8.11
N SER A 5 -12.18 9.85 9.05
CA SER A 5 -12.17 8.45 9.49
C SER A 5 -13.07 7.61 8.58
N ALA A 6 -12.75 7.54 7.28
CA ALA A 6 -13.25 6.47 6.44
C ALA A 6 -12.31 5.25 6.48
N CYS A 7 -11.03 5.46 6.81
CA CYS A 7 -9.98 4.48 6.56
C CYS A 7 -8.96 4.31 7.70
N GLY A 8 -9.39 4.53 8.95
CA GLY A 8 -8.58 4.30 10.14
C GLY A 8 -7.54 5.38 10.44
N ALA A 9 -7.06 5.39 11.68
CA ALA A 9 -5.99 6.28 12.13
C ALA A 9 -4.63 5.66 11.80
N THR A 10 -3.66 6.49 11.48
CA THR A 10 -2.26 6.11 11.46
C THR A 10 -1.83 5.71 12.88
N ASP A 11 -1.31 4.48 13.06
CA ASP A 11 -0.67 4.09 14.32
C ASP A 11 0.60 4.94 14.47
N ALA A 12 0.82 5.52 15.65
CA ALA A 12 2.01 6.31 15.98
C ALA A 12 3.32 5.52 15.80
N ARG A 13 3.27 4.19 15.71
CA ARG A 13 4.41 3.31 15.42
C ARG A 13 4.61 3.01 13.94
N THR A 14 3.75 3.52 13.06
CA THR A 14 3.81 3.31 11.61
C THR A 14 3.99 4.63 10.88
N LEU A 15 4.60 4.58 9.70
CA LEU A 15 4.67 5.76 8.84
C LEU A 15 3.27 6.14 8.34
N ASP A 16 2.99 7.44 8.28
CA ASP A 16 1.75 7.97 7.71
C ASP A 16 1.75 7.82 6.18
N PHE A 17 0.78 7.11 5.61
CA PHE A 17 0.58 6.98 4.17
C PHE A 17 -0.68 7.70 3.67
N GLY A 18 -1.35 8.49 4.50
CA GLY A 18 -2.56 9.26 4.17
C GLY A 18 -3.87 8.46 4.29
N THR A 19 -3.79 7.13 4.28
CA THR A 19 -4.90 6.21 4.58
C THR A 19 -4.35 4.99 5.33
N GLY A 20 -5.21 4.24 6.02
CA GLY A 20 -4.89 2.90 6.47
C GLY A 20 -4.77 1.89 5.31
N PHE A 21 -4.20 0.72 5.62
CA PHE A 21 -4.26 -0.47 4.79
C PHE A 21 -5.72 -0.91 4.58
N ASP A 22 -6.04 -1.51 3.42
CA ASP A 22 -7.39 -1.93 3.01
C ASP A 22 -8.45 -0.82 3.02
N CYS A 23 -8.02 0.41 2.79
CA CYS A 23 -8.91 1.54 2.54
C CYS A 23 -9.41 1.54 1.09
N PHE A 24 -10.63 1.06 0.83
CA PHE A 24 -11.20 1.07 -0.53
C PHE A 24 -11.75 2.44 -0.97
N ASP A 25 -10.94 3.49 -0.85
CA ASP A 25 -11.21 4.84 -1.32
C ASP A 25 -10.17 5.28 -2.37
N SER A 26 -10.54 6.19 -3.26
CA SER A 26 -9.61 6.84 -4.21
C SER A 26 -8.38 7.48 -3.54
N ALA A 27 -8.50 7.89 -2.28
CA ALA A 27 -7.38 8.38 -1.48
C ALA A 27 -6.25 7.35 -1.33
N SER A 28 -6.52 6.06 -1.55
CA SER A 28 -5.53 4.98 -1.54
C SER A 28 -4.69 4.86 -2.80
N GLU A 29 -5.07 5.53 -3.90
CA GLU A 29 -4.30 5.49 -5.15
C GLU A 29 -2.87 5.99 -4.92
N THR A 30 -1.86 5.27 -5.38
CA THR A 30 -0.44 5.57 -5.10
C THR A 30 -0.06 6.99 -5.48
N ALA A 31 -0.65 7.53 -6.55
CA ALA A 31 -0.42 8.88 -7.06
C ALA A 31 -1.54 9.88 -6.73
N HIS A 32 -2.44 9.56 -5.77
CA HIS A 32 -3.56 10.42 -5.39
C HIS A 32 -3.12 11.84 -5.02
N ARG A 33 -3.93 12.83 -5.38
CA ARG A 33 -3.77 14.22 -4.95
C ARG A 33 -5.13 14.85 -4.63
N PRO A 34 -5.21 15.69 -3.57
CA PRO A 34 -4.14 16.07 -2.66
C PRO A 34 -3.88 15.05 -1.54
N LEU A 35 -2.62 14.93 -1.10
CA LEU A 35 -2.22 14.19 0.11
C LEU A 35 -1.31 15.08 0.97
N PRO A 36 -1.23 14.85 2.30
CA PRO A 36 -0.19 15.46 3.12
C PRO A 36 1.22 15.21 2.56
N LEU A 37 2.12 16.18 2.73
CA LEU A 37 3.48 16.09 2.19
C LEU A 37 4.23 14.86 2.71
N GLN A 38 4.08 14.54 4.00
CA GLN A 38 4.70 13.37 4.62
C GLN A 38 4.18 12.07 4.00
N ALA A 39 2.85 11.93 3.84
CA ALA A 39 2.25 10.77 3.17
C ALA A 39 2.74 10.60 1.73
N THR A 40 2.86 11.70 0.98
CA THR A 40 3.40 11.69 -0.38
C THR A 40 4.86 11.19 -0.41
N ALA A 41 5.69 11.67 0.53
CA ALA A 41 7.08 11.25 0.65
C ALA A 41 7.19 9.76 1.02
N ASN A 42 6.38 9.28 1.97
CA ASN A 42 6.36 7.89 2.40
C ASN A 42 5.90 6.95 1.27
N ARG A 43 4.84 7.30 0.53
CA ARG A 43 4.40 6.54 -0.67
C ARG A 43 5.49 6.49 -1.74
N THR A 44 6.19 7.60 -1.97
CA THR A 44 7.29 7.67 -2.94
C THR A 44 8.48 6.79 -2.52
N MET A 45 8.84 6.82 -1.24
CA MET A 45 9.90 5.99 -0.67
C MET A 45 9.57 4.50 -0.81
N LEU A 46 8.37 4.09 -0.39
CA LEU A 46 7.91 2.71 -0.50
C LEU A 46 7.91 2.23 -1.97
N LEU A 47 7.32 3.02 -2.87
CA LEU A 47 7.29 2.70 -4.30
C LEU A 47 8.69 2.50 -4.88
N SER A 48 9.63 3.36 -4.51
CA SER A 48 11.02 3.30 -4.98
C SER A 48 11.74 2.06 -4.45
N ALA A 49 11.59 1.76 -3.15
CA ALA A 49 12.19 0.59 -2.52
C ALA A 49 11.66 -0.73 -3.13
N MET A 50 10.34 -0.83 -3.28
CA MET A 50 9.70 -2.03 -3.83
C MET A 50 10.07 -2.24 -5.31
N ARG A 51 10.15 -1.17 -6.11
CA ARG A 51 10.64 -1.25 -7.50
C ARG A 51 12.08 -1.73 -7.59
N ALA A 52 12.97 -1.22 -6.73
CA ALA A 52 14.36 -1.68 -6.67
C ALA A 52 14.47 -3.17 -6.31
N ALA A 53 13.51 -3.69 -5.55
CA ALA A 53 13.41 -5.11 -5.19
C ALA A 53 12.67 -5.98 -6.22
N GLY A 54 12.32 -5.47 -7.40
CA GLY A 54 11.67 -6.23 -8.47
C GLY A 54 10.15 -6.32 -8.37
N PHE A 55 9.51 -5.50 -7.54
CA PHE A 55 8.04 -5.45 -7.43
C PHE A 55 7.42 -4.38 -8.32
N ARG A 56 6.20 -4.65 -8.78
CA ARG A 56 5.32 -3.72 -9.51
C ARG A 56 4.16 -3.31 -8.60
N ASN A 57 3.97 -2.01 -8.42
CA ASN A 57 2.82 -1.47 -7.68
C ASN A 57 1.52 -1.60 -8.48
N TYR A 58 0.42 -1.87 -7.79
CA TYR A 58 -0.93 -1.66 -8.30
C TYR A 58 -1.39 -0.22 -7.99
N ALA A 59 -1.66 0.56 -9.03
CA ALA A 59 -1.81 2.02 -8.90
C ALA A 59 -2.96 2.49 -7.98
N ARG A 60 -3.97 1.65 -7.73
CA ARG A 60 -5.14 2.01 -6.90
C ARG A 60 -4.95 1.78 -5.40
N GLU A 61 -3.88 1.10 -5.01
CA GLU A 61 -3.62 0.70 -3.63
C GLU A 61 -2.13 0.92 -3.32
N TRP A 62 -1.81 1.95 -2.52
CA TRP A 62 -0.42 2.30 -2.20
C TRP A 62 0.36 1.17 -1.52
N TRP A 63 -0.34 0.23 -0.87
CA TRP A 63 0.23 -0.93 -0.19
C TRP A 63 0.41 -2.16 -1.08
N HIS A 64 -0.21 -2.20 -2.28
CA HIS A 64 -0.27 -3.40 -3.10
C HIS A 64 0.90 -3.48 -4.09
N PHE A 65 1.63 -4.60 -4.02
CA PHE A 65 2.75 -4.90 -4.91
C PHE A 65 2.72 -6.36 -5.36
N THR A 66 3.04 -6.60 -6.62
CA THR A 66 3.22 -7.94 -7.20
C THR A 66 4.67 -8.11 -7.62
N LEU A 67 5.28 -9.26 -7.33
CA LEU A 67 6.63 -9.56 -7.81
C LEU A 67 6.61 -9.66 -9.36
N ALA A 68 7.50 -8.96 -10.06
CA ALA A 68 7.47 -8.90 -11.52
C ALA A 68 7.72 -10.27 -12.17
N ASP A 69 8.68 -11.02 -11.63
CA ASP A 69 9.09 -12.34 -12.09
C ASP A 69 8.61 -13.42 -11.09
N GLU A 70 7.32 -13.41 -10.76
CA GLU A 70 6.77 -14.39 -9.81
C GLU A 70 6.73 -15.82 -10.40
N PRO A 71 7.01 -16.86 -9.59
CA PRO A 71 7.12 -18.24 -10.07
C PRO A 71 5.78 -18.86 -10.48
N PHE A 72 4.65 -18.32 -10.02
CA PHE A 72 3.33 -18.95 -10.16
C PHE A 72 2.22 -17.98 -10.63
N PRO A 73 2.39 -17.26 -11.76
CA PRO A 73 1.52 -16.13 -12.13
C PRO A 73 0.08 -16.47 -12.49
N LYS A 74 -0.22 -17.76 -12.65
CA LYS A 74 -1.56 -18.26 -13.01
C LYS A 74 -2.14 -19.21 -11.97
N GLN A 75 -1.39 -19.53 -10.93
CA GLN A 75 -1.82 -20.48 -9.91
C GLN A 75 -2.36 -19.72 -8.70
N ARG A 76 -3.59 -20.07 -8.32
CA ARG A 76 -4.18 -19.63 -7.06
C ARG A 76 -4.06 -20.79 -6.08
N PHE A 77 -3.42 -20.55 -4.96
CA PHE A 77 -3.30 -21.53 -3.89
C PHE A 77 -4.48 -21.39 -2.93
N ASP A 78 -4.93 -22.51 -2.37
CA ASP A 78 -6.00 -22.58 -1.37
C ASP A 78 -5.60 -23.59 -0.29
N PHE A 79 -4.53 -23.25 0.43
CA PHE A 79 -4.07 -23.97 1.62
C PHE A 79 -4.09 -23.02 2.82
N PRO A 80 -4.28 -23.54 4.06
CA PRO A 80 -4.27 -22.70 5.26
C PRO A 80 -2.91 -22.01 5.47
N VAL A 81 -2.93 -20.74 5.88
CA VAL A 81 -1.74 -20.02 6.35
C VAL A 81 -1.61 -20.25 7.86
N THR A 82 -0.66 -21.09 8.29
CA THR A 82 -0.38 -21.35 9.72
C THR A 82 0.92 -20.67 10.15
N ALA A 83 0.97 -20.24 11.40
CA ALA A 83 2.19 -19.82 12.08
C ALA A 83 2.60 -20.98 12.98
N ASP A 84 3.40 -21.92 12.46
CA ASP A 84 3.97 -22.97 13.31
C ASP A 84 4.91 -22.36 14.37
#